data_AF-A0AAW8AKN7-F1
#
_entry.id   AF-A0AAW8AKN7-F1
#
_cell.length_a   1.000
_cell.length_b   1.000
_cell.length_c   1.000
_cell.angle_alpha   90.00
_cell.angle_beta   90.00
_cell.angle_gamma   90.00
#
_symmetry.space_group_name_H-M   'P 1'
#
loop_
_entity.id
_entity.type
_entity.pdbx_description
1 polymer ?
#
loop_
_entity_poly.entity_id
_entity_poly.type
_entity_poly.pdbx_seq_one_letter_code
_entity_poly.pdbx_strand_id
1 'polypeptide(L)' 'LAERQTMQLPPWTSHVLIRAADHNNPQAPLFLQQLRNLLQASPLADEKLGVLGPVPALAPKRGGRRRWQILLQHPSRVRL' A
#
# COMPACT_ATOMS: atom_id res chain seq x y z
N LEU A 1 -11.04 -19.02 -9.10
CA LEU A 1 -10.26 -18.91 -7.83
C LEU A 1 -8.78 -19.22 -8.01
N ALA A 2 -8.42 -20.25 -8.80
CA ALA A 2 -7.02 -20.62 -9.07
C ALA A 2 -6.16 -19.45 -9.57
N GLU A 3 -6.65 -18.63 -10.50
CA GLU A 3 -5.94 -17.43 -10.98
C GLU A 3 -5.63 -16.40 -9.88
N ARG A 4 -6.51 -16.26 -8.88
CA ARG A 4 -6.24 -15.35 -7.75
C ARG A 4 -5.17 -15.91 -6.83
N GLN A 5 -5.06 -17.24 -6.74
CA GLN A 5 -4.00 -17.91 -6.00
C GLN A 5 -2.65 -17.73 -6.69
N THR A 6 -2.60 -17.90 -8.03
CA THR A 6 -1.37 -17.69 -8.80
C THR A 6 -0.91 -16.24 -8.75
N MET A 7 -1.85 -15.29 -8.74
CA MET A 7 -1.56 -13.86 -8.59
C MET A 7 -1.37 -13.39 -7.14
N GLN A 8 -1.45 -14.28 -6.15
CA GLN A 8 -1.31 -13.95 -4.72
C GLN A 8 -2.25 -12.83 -4.25
N LEU A 9 -3.52 -12.90 -4.67
CA LEU A 9 -4.57 -11.95 -4.31
C LEU A 9 -5.52 -12.53 -3.24
N PRO A 10 -6.32 -11.70 -2.54
CA PRO A 10 -7.31 -12.19 -1.58
C PRO A 10 -8.29 -13.20 -2.22
N PRO A 11 -8.69 -14.28 -1.51
CA PRO A 11 -8.49 -14.50 -0.08
C PRO A 11 -7.15 -15.16 0.32
N TRP A 12 -6.27 -15.46 -0.63
CA TRP A 12 -5.00 -16.17 -0.38
C TRP A 12 -3.95 -15.31 0.32
N THR A 13 -4.08 -13.99 0.18
CA THR A 13 -3.30 -12.98 0.89
C THR A 13 -4.23 -11.97 1.54
N SER A 14 -3.74 -11.32 2.58
CA SER A 14 -4.39 -10.19 3.23
C SER A 14 -3.81 -8.89 2.67
N HIS A 15 -4.68 -7.90 2.43
CA HIS A 15 -4.31 -6.62 1.83
C HIS A 15 -4.71 -5.47 2.75
N VAL A 16 -3.84 -4.49 2.92
CA VAL A 16 -4.13 -3.22 3.62
C VAL A 16 -3.84 -2.06 2.68
N LEU A 17 -4.79 -1.13 2.56
CA LEU A 17 -4.65 0.05 1.72
C LEU A 17 -4.51 1.29 2.59
N ILE A 18 -3.35 1.94 2.53
CA ILE A 18 -3.10 3.20 3.24
C ILE A 18 -3.19 4.34 2.22
N ARG A 19 -4.04 5.33 2.50
CA ARG A 19 -4.29 6.47 1.62
C ARG A 19 -3.86 7.77 2.30
N ALA A 20 -3.17 8.62 1.55
CA ALA A 20 -2.88 9.99 1.93
C ALA A 20 -3.37 10.94 0.85
N ALA A 21 -3.72 12.17 1.23
CA ALA A 21 -4.13 13.18 0.26
C ALA A 21 -3.61 14.55 0.67
N ASP A 22 -3.16 15.33 -0.32
CA ASP A 22 -2.70 16.70 -0.12
C ASP A 22 -3.35 17.64 -1.15
N HIS A 23 -3.23 18.95 -0.92
CA HIS A 23 -3.70 19.95 -1.88
C HIS A 23 -2.64 20.25 -2.94
N ASN A 24 -1.37 20.20 -2.55
CA ASN A 24 -0.29 20.85 -3.29
C ASN A 24 0.88 19.96 -3.75
N ASN A 25 0.83 18.61 -3.63
CA ASN A 25 1.85 17.64 -4.11
C ASN A 25 3.31 18.16 -4.07
N PRO A 26 4.15 17.75 -3.09
CA PRO A 26 4.44 16.31 -2.96
C PRO A 26 4.34 15.74 -1.55
N GLN A 27 3.66 16.39 -0.62
CA GLN A 27 3.62 15.93 0.78
C GLN A 27 3.01 14.54 0.94
N ALA A 28 1.88 14.26 0.27
CA ALA A 28 1.22 12.95 0.36
C ALA A 28 2.10 11.80 -0.17
N PRO A 29 2.68 11.86 -1.39
CA PRO A 29 3.56 10.79 -1.85
C PRO A 29 4.85 10.69 -1.04
N LEU A 30 5.44 11.80 -0.58
CA LEU A 30 6.65 11.76 0.26
C LEU A 30 6.38 11.09 1.61
N PHE A 31 5.26 11.43 2.26
CA PHE A 31 4.83 10.77 3.49
C PHE A 31 4.65 9.26 3.29
N LEU A 32 3.96 8.85 2.22
CA LEU A 32 3.76 7.44 1.91
C LEU A 32 5.06 6.71 1.56
N GLN A 33 6.01 7.39 0.93
CA GLN A 33 7.35 6.85 0.66
C GLN A 33 8.13 6.61 1.96
N GLN A 34 8.11 7.58 2.89
CA GLN A 34 8.74 7.43 4.20
C GLN A 34 8.10 6.30 5.01
N LEU A 35 6.76 6.23 5.01
CA LEU A 35 6.01 5.16 5.65
C LEU A 35 6.36 3.79 5.07
N ARG A 36 6.45 3.68 3.73
CA ARG A 36 6.91 2.46 3.06
C ARG A 36 8.29 2.04 3.58
N ASN A 37 9.26 2.96 3.62
CA ASN A 37 10.60 2.65 4.10
C ASN A 37 10.59 2.16 5.56
N LEU A 38 9.79 2.78 6.43
CA LEU A 38 9.62 2.36 7.82
C LEU A 38 9.02 0.96 7.93
N LEU A 39 7.97 0.68 7.15
CA LEU A 39 7.33 -0.65 7.12
C LEU A 39 8.32 -1.73 6.66
N GLN A 40 9.14 -1.44 5.65
CA GLN A 40 10.16 -2.38 5.16
C GLN A 40 11.32 -2.58 6.14
N ALA A 41 11.62 -1.59 6.97
CA ALA A 41 12.64 -1.68 8.02
C ALA A 41 12.12 -2.30 9.34
N SER A 42 10.83 -2.63 9.43
CA SER A 42 10.23 -3.24 10.62
C SER A 42 10.88 -4.59 10.92
N PRO A 43 11.17 -4.93 12.18
CA PRO A 43 11.66 -6.26 12.55
C PRO A 43 10.63 -7.38 12.30
N LEU A 44 9.36 -7.01 12.09
CA LEU A 44 8.29 -7.93 11.74
C LEU A 44 8.16 -8.13 10.22
N ALA A 45 8.80 -7.29 9.41
CA ALA A 45 8.82 -7.45 7.97
C ALA A 45 9.62 -8.70 7.62
N ASP A 46 9.01 -9.57 6.82
CA ASP A 46 9.66 -10.74 6.24
C ASP A 46 9.61 -10.66 4.69
N GLU A 47 10.20 -11.64 4.04
CA GLU A 47 10.28 -11.71 2.57
C GLU A 47 8.91 -11.80 1.89
N LYS A 48 7.85 -12.11 2.63
CA LYS A 48 6.49 -12.26 2.11
C LYS A 48 5.71 -10.95 2.18
N LEU A 49 6.24 -9.92 2.86
CA LEU A 49 5.61 -8.61 2.93
C LEU A 49 5.84 -7.85 1.61
N GLY A 50 4.79 -7.77 0.81
CA GLY A 50 4.75 -6.91 -0.38
C GLY A 50 4.28 -5.50 -0.02
N VAL A 51 4.99 -4.47 -0.47
CA VAL A 51 4.54 -3.07 -0.39
C VAL A 51 4.62 -2.44 -1.78
N LEU A 52 3.46 -2.12 -2.37
CA LEU A 52 3.34 -1.48 -3.68
C LEU A 52 3.00 0.01 -3.53
N GLY A 53 3.57 0.83 -4.41
CA GLY A 53 3.42 2.29 -4.40
C GLY A 53 4.57 3.03 -3.71
N PRO A 54 4.42 4.34 -3.43
CA PRO A 54 3.21 5.15 -3.57
C PRO A 54 2.77 5.34 -5.02
N VAL A 55 1.47 5.17 -5.27
CA VAL A 55 0.83 5.44 -6.56
C VAL A 55 -0.37 6.39 -6.38
N PRO A 56 -0.76 7.16 -7.41
CA PRO A 56 -2.03 7.86 -7.39
C PRO A 56 -3.20 6.87 -7.21
N ALA A 57 -4.23 7.26 -6.46
CA ALA A 57 -5.45 6.47 -6.35
C ALA A 57 -6.21 6.47 -7.69
N LEU A 58 -7.06 5.45 -7.94
CA LEU A 58 -7.89 5.33 -9.16
C LEU A 58 -8.73 6.59 -9.46
N ALA A 59 -9.10 7.36 -8.43
CA ALA A 59 -9.66 8.71 -8.54
C ALA A 59 -8.64 9.71 -7.96
N PRO A 60 -7.65 10.15 -8.77
CA PRO A 60 -6.45 10.81 -8.26
C PRO A 60 -6.70 12.25 -7.79
N LYS A 61 -7.77 12.92 -8.26
CA LYS A 61 -8.16 14.25 -7.79
C LYS A 61 -9.65 14.27 -7.41
N ARG A 62 -9.97 14.63 -6.16
CA ARG A 62 -11.35 14.80 -5.69
C ARG A 62 -11.41 15.93 -4.67
N GLY A 63 -12.34 16.88 -4.84
CA GLY A 63 -12.51 18.02 -3.94
C GLY A 63 -11.23 18.86 -3.78
N GLY A 64 -10.50 19.10 -4.87
CA GLY A 64 -9.25 19.88 -4.86
C GLY A 64 -8.02 19.15 -4.31
N ARG A 65 -8.17 17.94 -3.74
CA ARG A 65 -7.06 17.16 -3.18
C ARG A 65 -6.57 16.08 -4.14
N ARG A 66 -5.26 15.88 -4.17
CA ARG A 66 -4.57 14.79 -4.88
C ARG A 66 -4.42 13.59 -3.95
N ARG A 67 -4.95 12.44 -4.35
CA ARG A 67 -5.02 11.22 -3.52
C ARG A 67 -3.97 10.23 -3.97
N TRP A 68 -3.20 9.75 -3.01
CA TRP A 68 -2.14 8.76 -3.16
C TRP A 68 -2.38 7.58 -2.24
N GLN A 69 -1.79 6.44 -2.57
CA GLN A 69 -1.93 5.24 -1.78
C GLN A 69 -0.72 4.31 -1.90
N ILE A 70 -0.52 3.50 -0.86
CA ILE A 70 0.30 2.29 -0.89
C ILE A 70 -0.58 1.08 -0.56
N LEU A 71 -0.22 -0.08 -1.11
CA LEU A 71 -0.86 -1.36 -0.82
C LEU A 71 0.13 -2.28 -0.13
N LEU A 72 -0.20 -2.72 1.07
CA LEU A 72 0.53 -3.79 1.75
C LEU A 72 -0.18 -5.11 1.45
N GLN A 73 0.62 -6.17 1.28
CA GLN A 73 0.16 -7.53 1.00
C GLN A 73 1.00 -8.52 1.79
N HIS A 74 0.35 -9.47 2.46
CA HIS A 74 1.04 -10.56 3.14
C HIS A 74 0.10 -11.79 3.28
N PRO A 75 0.59 -13.04 3.18
CA PRO A 75 -0.25 -14.24 3.34
C PRO A 75 -0.87 -14.41 4.74
N SER A 76 -0.20 -13.92 5.79
CA SER A 76 -0.70 -13.93 7.17
C SER A 76 -1.21 -12.55 7.60
N ARG A 77 -2.47 -12.47 8.00
CA ARG A 77 -3.09 -11.25 8.53
C ARG A 77 -2.47 -10.77 9.84
N VAL A 78 -1.93 -11.67 10.66
CA VAL A 78 -1.34 -11.32 11.97
C VAL A 78 0.03 -10.64 11.82
N ARG A 79 0.71 -10.87 10.68
CA ARG A 79 1.98 -10.22 10.34
C ARG A 79 1.81 -8.90 9.58
N LEU A 80 0.58 -8.52 9.25
CA LEU A 80 0.21 -7.26 8.59
C LEU A 80 -0.17 -6.20 9.61
#